data_AF-A0A1V4X5E6-F1
#
_entry.id   AF-A0A1V4X5E6-F1
#
_cell.length_a   1.000
_cell.length_b   1.000
_cell.length_c   1.000
_cell.angle_alpha   90.00
_cell.angle_beta   90.00
_cell.angle_gamma   90.00
#
_symmetry.space_group_name_H-M   'P 1'
#
loop_
_entity.id
_entity.type
_entity.pdbx_description
1 polymer ?
#
loop_
_entity_poly.entity_id
_entity_poly.type
_entity_poly.pdbx_seq_one_letter_code
_entity_poly.pdbx_strand_id
1 'polypeptide(L)'
;MGTLDEDELDPALRPYLNGYIRFKADTGFEVVESEVPRYHEQYLFAGTPDKIGVMAKADTLIDLKSGLVSPWTALQTAAYELTLDRPMKRFGVQLTDDGKYKMIPFQDRTDRSVFLSALAVHNWKINHGGK
;
A
#
# COMPACT_ATOMS: atom_id res chain seq x y z
N MET A 1 2.46 17.44 10.89
CA MET A 1 2.72 17.06 9.48
C MET A 1 4.00 17.75 9.05
N GLY A 2 4.95 17.01 8.46
CA GLY A 2 6.13 17.61 7.84
C GLY A 2 5.71 18.32 6.55
N THR A 3 6.18 19.55 6.35
CA THR A 3 6.00 20.31 5.11
C THR A 3 7.12 19.93 4.15
N LEU A 4 6.77 19.53 2.93
CA LEU A 4 7.74 19.33 1.87
C LEU A 4 8.19 20.70 1.35
N ASP A 5 9.50 20.95 1.36
CA ASP A 5 10.06 22.06 0.60
C ASP A 5 10.21 21.62 -0.86
N GLU A 6 9.33 22.13 -1.72
CA GLU A 6 9.30 21.77 -3.14
C GLU A 6 10.44 22.42 -3.93
N ASP A 7 11.06 23.49 -3.40
CA ASP A 7 12.13 24.21 -4.07
C ASP A 7 13.48 23.48 -3.91
N GLU A 8 13.67 22.75 -2.81
CA GLU A 8 14.83 21.87 -2.58
C GLU A 8 14.66 20.44 -3.13
N LEU A 9 13.49 20.11 -3.72
CA LEU A 9 13.23 18.77 -4.23
C LEU A 9 14.12 18.44 -5.45
N ASP A 10 14.81 17.30 -5.36
CA ASP A 10 15.59 16.73 -6.48
C ASP A 10 14.72 16.72 -7.76
N PRO A 11 15.19 17.34 -8.87
CA PRO A 11 14.47 17.36 -10.13
C PRO A 11 13.97 15.98 -10.61
N ALA A 12 14.69 14.90 -10.28
CA ALA A 12 14.31 13.53 -10.63
C ALA A 12 13.04 13.04 -9.90
N LEU A 13 12.69 13.63 -8.75
CA LEU A 13 11.50 13.28 -7.97
C LEU A 13 10.25 14.07 -8.40
N ARG A 14 10.43 15.19 -9.11
CA ARG A 14 9.33 16.07 -9.54
C ARG A 14 8.23 15.33 -10.33
N PRO A 15 8.53 14.43 -11.28
CA PRO A 15 7.46 13.71 -11.97
C PRO A 15 6.62 12.84 -11.05
N TYR A 16 7.25 12.13 -10.10
CA TYR A 16 6.51 11.28 -9.17
C TYR A 16 5.62 12.11 -8.23
N LEU A 17 6.12 13.25 -7.74
CA LEU A 17 5.30 14.20 -6.96
C LEU A 17 4.10 14.69 -7.79
N ASN A 18 4.33 15.10 -9.04
CA ASN A 18 3.27 15.52 -9.95
C ASN A 18 2.21 14.42 -10.18
N GLY A 19 2.65 13.17 -10.35
CA GLY A 19 1.77 12.02 -10.45
C GLY A 19 0.90 11.84 -9.21
N TYR A 20 1.48 12.01 -8.02
CA TYR A 20 0.74 11.90 -6.75
C TYR A 20 -0.24 13.06 -6.55
N ILE A 21 0.15 14.29 -6.90
CA ILE A 21 -0.75 15.46 -6.88
C ILE A 21 -1.95 15.22 -7.81
N ARG A 22 -1.71 14.74 -9.04
CA ARG A 22 -2.78 14.39 -10.00
C ARG A 22 -3.68 13.29 -9.45
N PHE A 23 -3.11 12.22 -8.91
CA PHE A 23 -3.89 11.14 -8.28
C PHE A 23 -4.85 11.68 -7.22
N LYS A 24 -4.37 12.53 -6.31
CA LYS A 24 -5.21 13.14 -5.27
C LYS A 24 -6.30 14.03 -5.86
N ALA A 25 -5.96 14.86 -6.84
CA ALA A 25 -6.91 15.77 -7.49
C ALA A 25 -8.01 15.02 -8.24
N ASP A 26 -7.64 13.98 -8.99
CA ASP A 26 -8.57 13.21 -9.82
C ASP A 26 -9.50 12.31 -8.98
N THR A 27 -8.99 11.73 -7.90
CA THR A 27 -9.72 10.73 -7.10
C THR A 27 -10.39 11.30 -5.85
N GLY A 28 -9.94 12.46 -5.39
CA GLY A 28 -10.34 13.01 -4.10
C GLY A 28 -9.87 12.18 -2.92
N PHE A 29 -8.78 11.40 -3.05
CA PHE A 29 -8.25 10.61 -1.94
C PHE A 29 -7.75 11.51 -0.80
N GLU A 30 -8.40 11.37 0.36
CA GLU A 30 -8.07 12.06 1.59
C GLU A 30 -7.31 11.12 2.52
N VAL A 31 -6.05 11.45 2.81
CA VAL A 31 -5.19 10.66 3.69
C VAL A 31 -5.64 10.84 5.14
N VAL A 32 -5.94 9.74 5.82
CA VAL A 32 -6.23 9.70 7.25
C VAL A 32 -5.00 9.27 8.03
N GLU A 33 -4.25 8.29 7.50
CA GLU A 33 -3.01 7.81 8.11
C GLU A 33 -1.94 7.57 7.04
N SER A 34 -0.68 7.72 7.42
CA SER A 34 0.48 7.45 6.57
C SER A 34 1.59 6.85 7.41
N GLU A 35 2.18 5.76 6.93
CA GLU A 35 3.35 5.11 7.56
C GLU A 35 3.15 4.75 9.05
N VAL A 36 1.95 4.30 9.42
CA VAL A 36 1.64 3.87 10.80
C VAL A 36 1.86 2.36 10.93
N PRO A 37 2.84 1.90 11.73
CA PRO A 37 3.09 0.47 11.91
C PRO A 37 1.92 -0.25 12.58
N ARG A 38 1.63 -1.47 12.14
CA ARG A 38 0.55 -2.32 12.66
C ARG A 38 0.98 -3.77 12.77
N TYR A 39 0.25 -4.52 13.59
CA TYR A 39 0.47 -5.95 13.78
C TYR A 39 -0.86 -6.68 13.90
N HIS A 40 -0.86 -7.97 13.55
CA HIS A 40 -2.00 -8.86 13.73
C HIS A 40 -1.65 -9.92 14.77
N GLU A 41 -2.30 -9.87 15.93
CA GLU A 41 -1.98 -10.70 17.09
C GLU A 41 -2.10 -12.21 16.82
N GLN A 42 -3.23 -12.63 16.24
CA GLN A 42 -3.49 -14.06 16.05
C GLN A 42 -2.54 -14.74 15.05
N TYR A 43 -2.18 -14.04 13.96
CA TYR A 43 -1.30 -14.58 12.91
C TYR A 43 0.17 -14.20 13.09
N LEU A 44 0.49 -13.37 14.08
CA LEU A 44 1.85 -12.98 14.45
C LEU A 44 2.67 -12.40 13.29
N PHE A 45 2.08 -11.47 12.53
CA PHE A 45 2.80 -10.68 11.53
C PHE A 45 2.58 -9.19 11.75
N ALA A 46 3.49 -8.38 11.22
CA ALA A 46 3.44 -6.94 11.31
C ALA A 46 3.84 -6.30 9.98
N GLY A 47 3.51 -5.03 9.82
CA GLY A 47 3.93 -4.23 8.68
C GLY A 47 3.42 -2.79 8.77
N THR A 48 3.86 -1.98 7.81
CA THR A 48 3.54 -0.55 7.75
C THR A 48 2.85 -0.27 6.43
N PRO A 49 1.54 0.04 6.42
CA PRO A 49 0.86 0.49 5.22
C PRO A 49 1.35 1.90 4.82
N ASP A 50 1.61 2.12 3.54
CA ASP A 50 2.04 3.43 3.04
C ASP A 50 1.02 4.52 3.40
N LYS A 51 -0.24 4.35 2.96
CA LYS A 51 -1.33 5.31 3.21
C LYS A 51 -2.70 4.63 3.36
N ILE A 52 -3.46 5.11 4.34
CA ILE A 52 -4.87 4.79 4.56
C ILE A 52 -5.66 6.09 4.50
N GLY A 53 -6.83 6.04 3.89
CA GLY A 53 -7.65 7.22 3.71
C GLY A 53 -9.05 6.91 3.25
N VAL A 54 -9.72 7.93 2.72
CA VAL A 54 -11.06 7.82 2.15
C VAL A 54 -11.02 8.25 0.69
N MET A 55 -11.63 7.46 -0.19
CA MET A 55 -11.82 7.80 -1.59
C MET A 55 -13.22 7.37 -2.02
N ALA A 56 -13.96 8.24 -2.70
CA ALA A 56 -15.34 7.97 -3.11
C ALA A 56 -16.24 7.44 -1.96
N LYS A 57 -16.08 7.99 -0.74
CA LYS A 57 -16.79 7.60 0.49
C LYS A 57 -16.52 6.17 0.98
N ALA A 58 -15.44 5.53 0.53
CA ALA A 58 -15.02 4.21 0.99
C ALA A 58 -13.64 4.28 1.65
N ASP A 59 -13.50 3.55 2.76
CA ASP A 59 -12.21 3.32 3.40
C ASP A 59 -11.26 2.65 2.40
N THR A 60 -10.13 3.29 2.18
CA THR A 60 -9.22 2.98 1.09
C THR A 60 -7.79 2.83 1.62
N LEU A 61 -7.13 1.76 1.22
CA LEU A 61 -5.72 1.49 1.45
C LEU A 61 -5.00 1.54 0.11
N ILE A 62 -3.94 2.35 0.04
CA ILE A 62 -3.07 2.43 -1.14
C ILE A 62 -1.63 2.09 -0.79
N ASP A 63 -0.95 1.47 -1.76
CA ASP A 63 0.51 1.28 -1.76
C ASP A 63 1.08 2.04 -2.97
N LEU A 64 2.01 2.97 -2.71
CA LEU A 64 2.61 3.85 -3.71
C LEU A 64 3.87 3.21 -4.28
N LYS A 65 4.00 3.19 -5.61
CA LYS A 65 5.17 2.65 -6.30
C LYS A 65 5.68 3.62 -7.35
N SER A 66 6.96 3.96 -7.32
CA SER A 66 7.65 4.65 -8.43
C SER A 66 8.01 3.70 -9.58
N GLY A 67 7.94 2.38 -9.34
CA GLY A 67 8.11 1.33 -10.35
C GLY A 67 6.80 0.63 -10.70
N LEU A 68 6.90 -0.46 -11.46
CA LEU A 68 5.73 -1.30 -11.77
C LEU A 68 5.11 -1.87 -10.49
N VAL A 69 3.78 -1.76 -10.39
CA VAL A 69 3.01 -2.45 -9.36
C VAL A 69 3.06 -3.94 -9.68
N SER A 70 3.70 -4.71 -8.80
CA SER A 70 3.90 -6.14 -8.99
C SER A 70 2.71 -6.93 -8.44
N PRO A 71 2.46 -8.16 -8.93
CA PRO A 71 1.29 -8.95 -8.48
C PRO A 71 1.22 -9.16 -6.96
N TRP A 72 2.37 -9.31 -6.29
CA TRP A 72 2.43 -9.50 -4.84
C TRP A 72 2.01 -8.26 -4.03
N THR A 73 1.91 -7.07 -4.64
CA THR A 73 1.34 -5.88 -3.97
C THR A 73 -0.13 -6.11 -3.59
N ALA A 74 -0.87 -6.92 -4.35
CA ALA A 74 -2.22 -7.35 -3.96
C ALA A 74 -2.19 -8.15 -2.64
N LEU A 75 -1.23 -9.07 -2.48
CA LEU A 75 -1.07 -9.88 -1.27
C LEU A 75 -0.61 -9.02 -0.08
N GLN A 76 0.34 -8.11 -0.30
CA GLN A 76 0.83 -7.16 0.70
C GLN A 76 -0.32 -6.29 1.25
N THR A 77 -1.14 -5.71 0.36
CA THR A 77 -2.26 -4.87 0.76
C THR A 77 -3.37 -5.67 1.46
N ALA A 78 -3.58 -6.94 1.09
CA ALA A 78 -4.49 -7.84 1.82
C ALA A 78 -3.98 -8.16 3.24
N ALA A 79 -2.65 -8.27 3.42
CA ALA A 79 -2.04 -8.41 4.74
C ALA A 79 -2.26 -7.17 5.61
N TYR A 80 -2.17 -5.97 5.04
CA TYR A 80 -2.46 -4.75 5.78
C TYR A 80 -3.94 -4.57 6.12
N GLU A 81 -4.85 -4.95 5.21
CA GLU A 81 -6.28 -5.00 5.52
C GLU A 81 -6.57 -5.91 6.72
N LEU A 82 -5.88 -7.05 6.82
CA LEU A 82 -5.97 -7.93 7.98
C LEU A 82 -5.58 -7.24 9.30
N THR A 83 -4.52 -6.41 9.31
CA THR A 83 -4.10 -5.70 10.55
C THR A 83 -5.05 -4.57 10.94
N LEU A 84 -5.96 -4.17 10.04
CA LEU A 84 -6.97 -3.15 10.29
C LEU A 84 -8.29 -3.71 10.84
N ASP A 85 -8.48 -5.03 10.76
CA ASP A 85 -9.69 -5.76 11.16
C ASP A 85 -11.01 -5.16 10.62
N ARG A 86 -10.97 -4.62 9.40
CA ARG A 86 -12.13 -4.08 8.68
C ARG A 86 -11.88 -4.10 7.17
N PRO A 87 -12.93 -4.19 6.33
CA PRO A 87 -12.77 -4.23 4.89
C PRO A 87 -12.29 -2.89 4.34
N MET A 88 -11.37 -2.93 3.37
CA MET A 88 -10.78 -1.79 2.71
C MET A 88 -10.88 -1.94 1.18
N LYS A 89 -11.06 -0.83 0.45
CA LYS A 89 -10.75 -0.81 -0.97
C LYS A 89 -9.22 -0.73 -1.13
N ARG A 90 -8.63 -1.70 -1.81
CA ARG A 90 -7.17 -1.82 -1.95
C ARG A 90 -6.71 -1.46 -3.35
N PHE A 91 -5.67 -0.63 -3.44
CA PHE A 91 -5.09 -0.23 -4.73
C PHE A 91 -3.56 -0.14 -4.69
N GLY A 92 -2.94 -0.48 -5.81
CA GLY A 92 -1.58 -0.05 -6.12
C GLY A 92 -1.65 1.25 -6.91
N VAL A 93 -0.90 2.27 -6.50
CA VAL A 93 -0.80 3.54 -7.21
C VAL A 93 0.62 3.67 -7.75
N GLN A 94 0.77 3.40 -9.05
CA GLN A 94 2.02 3.59 -9.76
C GLN A 94 2.18 5.06 -10.11
N LEU A 95 3.24 5.70 -9.62
CA LEU A 95 3.69 7.02 -10.02
C LEU A 95 4.72 6.86 -11.14
N THR A 96 4.54 7.56 -12.25
CA THR A 96 5.40 7.41 -13.43
C THR A 96 6.35 8.60 -13.60
N ASP A 97 7.47 8.36 -14.27
CA ASP A 97 8.50 9.35 -14.59
C ASP A 97 8.04 10.42 -15.60
N ASP A 98 6.88 10.23 -16.24
CA ASP A 98 6.23 11.21 -17.11
C ASP A 98 5.22 12.13 -16.38
N GLY A 99 5.17 12.09 -15.06
CA GLY A 99 4.33 12.98 -14.26
C GLY A 99 2.87 12.54 -14.14
N LYS A 100 2.57 11.27 -14.43
CA LYS A 100 1.22 10.68 -14.35
C LYS A 100 1.16 9.61 -13.27
N TYR A 101 0.01 8.95 -13.19
CA TYR A 101 -0.16 7.78 -12.34
C TYR A 101 -1.00 6.71 -13.05
N LYS A 102 -0.88 5.46 -12.57
CA LYS A 102 -1.82 4.38 -12.86
C LYS A 102 -2.36 3.84 -11.54
N MET A 103 -3.67 3.66 -11.48
CA MET A 103 -4.33 3.08 -10.32
C MET A 103 -4.82 1.67 -10.64
N ILE A 104 -4.39 0.70 -9.85
CA ILE A 104 -4.67 -0.71 -10.07
C ILE A 104 -5.49 -1.22 -8.89
N PRO A 105 -6.77 -1.59 -9.08
CA PRO A 105 -7.60 -2.15 -8.02
C PRO A 105 -7.22 -3.60 -7.71
N PHE A 106 -7.20 -3.96 -6.42
CA PHE A 106 -7.07 -5.34 -5.97
C PHE A 106 -8.40 -5.82 -5.39
N GLN A 107 -9.08 -6.71 -6.11
CA GLN A 107 -10.45 -7.14 -5.79
C GLN A 107 -10.58 -8.63 -5.51
N ASP A 108 -9.51 -9.40 -5.74
CA ASP A 108 -9.54 -10.84 -5.55
C ASP A 108 -9.62 -11.16 -4.05
N ARG A 109 -10.70 -11.84 -3.66
CA ARG A 109 -10.93 -12.24 -2.27
C ARG A 109 -9.95 -13.32 -1.82
N THR A 110 -9.31 -14.01 -2.76
CA THR A 110 -8.32 -15.05 -2.47
C THR A 110 -6.96 -14.47 -2.07
N ASP A 111 -6.68 -13.19 -2.33
CA ASP A 111 -5.43 -12.52 -1.93
C ASP A 111 -5.08 -12.77 -0.46
N ARG A 112 -6.07 -12.66 0.42
CA ARG A 112 -5.94 -12.90 1.86
C ARG A 112 -5.48 -14.34 2.13
N SER A 113 -6.12 -15.32 1.51
CA SER A 113 -5.80 -16.74 1.70
C SER A 113 -4.41 -17.09 1.13
N VAL A 114 -4.02 -16.47 0.02
CA VAL A 114 -2.69 -16.65 -0.57
C VAL A 114 -1.61 -16.06 0.34
N PHE A 115 -1.83 -14.85 0.87
CA PHE A 115 -0.92 -14.26 1.87
C PHE A 115 -0.78 -15.14 3.11
N LEU A 116 -1.89 -15.58 3.71
CA LEU A 116 -1.87 -16.43 4.90
C LEU A 116 -1.19 -17.79 4.64
N SER A 117 -1.35 -18.34 3.44
CA SER A 117 -0.64 -19.57 3.03
C SER A 117 0.88 -19.34 2.95
N ALA A 118 1.31 -18.22 2.38
CA ALA A 118 2.72 -17.84 2.34
C ALA A 118 3.29 -17.61 3.76
N LEU A 119 2.53 -16.94 4.63
CA LEU A 119 2.89 -16.72 6.02
C LEU A 119 3.02 -18.05 6.79
N ALA A 120 2.09 -19.00 6.57
CA ALA A 120 2.15 -20.31 7.20
C ALA A 120 3.42 -21.08 6.78
N VAL A 121 3.78 -21.06 5.49
CA VAL A 121 5.02 -21.67 4.99
C VAL A 121 6.25 -20.98 5.59
N HIS A 122 6.26 -19.65 5.67
CA HIS A 122 7.33 -18.88 6.29
C HIS A 122 7.52 -19.26 7.76
N ASN A 123 6.43 -19.27 8.55
CA ASN A 123 6.46 -19.64 9.96
C ASN A 123 6.91 -21.10 10.16
N TRP A 124 6.46 -22.02 9.29
CA TRP A 124 6.95 -23.40 9.31
C TRP A 124 8.47 -23.45 9.10
N LYS A 125 9.01 -22.72 8.12
CA LYS A 125 10.46 -22.67 7.86
C LYS A 125 11.22 -22.15 9.09
N ILE A 126 10.79 -21.04 9.69
CA ILE A 126 11.41 -20.48 10.90
C ILE A 126 11.44 -21.51 12.03
N ASN A 127 10.32 -22.18 12.28
CA ASN A 127 10.20 -23.19 13.35
C ASN A 127 11.02 -24.46 13.11
N HIS A 128 11.53 -24.68 11.89
CA HIS A 128 12.32 -25.84 11.50
C HIS A 128 13.75 -25.46 11.06
N GLY A 129 14.27 -24.32 11.51
CA GLY A 129 15.66 -23.90 11.28
C GLY A 129 15.95 -23.35 9.88
N GLY A 130 14.92 -23.08 9.09
CA GLY A 130 15.02 -22.29 7.87
C GLY A 130 15.18 -20.80 8.16
N LYS A 131 15.69 -20.06 7.16
CA LYS A 131 15.62 -18.59 7.12
C LYS A 131 14.36 -18.14 6.38
#